data_AF-A0A952T814-F1
#
_entry.id   AF-A0A952T814-F1
#
_cell.length_a   1.000
_cell.length_b   1.000
_cell.length_c   1.000
_cell.angle_alpha   90.00
_cell.angle_beta   90.00
_cell.angle_gamma   90.00
#
_symmetry.space_group_name_H-M   'P 1'
#
loop_
_entity.id
_entity.type
_entity.pdbx_description
1 polymer ?
#
loop_
_entity_poly.entity_id
_entity_poly.type
_entity_poly.pdbx_seq_one_letter_code
_entity_poly.pdbx_strand_id
1 'polypeptide(L)'
;MFRKLYFKCLSAKSKISALRDKGTMLGTRIKNGRKAYLFLLRDFCAEVIFQNDNMDMHPEKITTFSSVSEFNSYLEREFRSAF
;
A
#
# COMPACT_ATOMS: atom_id res chain seq x y z
N MET A 1 2.10 16.57 5.73
CA MET A 1 2.78 16.74 4.42
C MET A 1 4.22 16.21 4.39
N PHE A 2 5.13 16.61 5.29
CA PHE A 2 6.56 16.20 5.27
C PHE A 2 6.82 14.68 5.35
N ARG A 3 6.00 13.96 6.13
CA ARG A 3 6.16 12.51 6.34
C ARG A 3 5.98 11.68 5.06
N LYS A 4 5.15 12.13 4.12
CA LYS A 4 4.93 11.49 2.80
C LYS A 4 6.16 11.63 1.89
N LEU A 5 6.82 12.79 1.94
CA LEU A 5 8.05 13.03 1.18
C LEU A 5 9.19 12.17 1.74
N TYR A 6 9.31 12.12 3.07
CA TYR A 6 10.24 11.21 3.75
C TYR A 6 9.95 9.74 3.40
N PHE A 7 8.66 9.34 3.40
CA PHE A 7 8.23 8.01 2.97
C PHE A 7 8.49 7.71 1.49
N LYS A 8 8.54 8.72 0.61
CA LYS A 8 8.92 8.54 -0.80
C LYS A 8 10.43 8.30 -0.95
N CYS A 9 11.26 9.04 -0.20
CA CYS A 9 12.73 8.89 -0.23
C CYS A 9 13.28 7.70 0.57
N LEU A 10 12.49 7.11 1.47
CA LEU A 10 12.91 5.92 2.22
C LEU A 10 13.15 4.72 1.30
N SER A 11 14.13 3.88 1.62
CA SER A 11 14.30 2.57 0.98
C SER A 11 13.02 1.74 1.12
N ALA A 12 12.73 0.92 0.12
CA ALA A 12 11.54 0.06 0.12
C ALA A 12 11.47 -0.82 1.38
N LYS A 13 12.63 -1.27 1.90
CA LYS A 13 12.74 -2.02 3.16
C LYS A 13 12.27 -1.21 4.37
N SER A 14 12.66 0.06 4.45
CA SER A 14 12.27 0.97 5.53
C SER A 14 10.80 1.37 5.45
N LYS A 15 10.24 1.50 4.24
CA LYS A 15 8.80 1.72 4.04
C LYS A 15 7.99 0.54 4.58
N ILE A 16 8.38 -0.69 4.25
CA ILE A 16 7.72 -1.90 4.74
C ILE A 16 7.87 -2.05 6.25
N SER A 17 9.05 -1.79 6.79
CA SER A 17 9.26 -1.81 8.25
C SER A 17 8.32 -0.83 8.96
N ALA A 18 8.22 0.41 8.46
CA ALA A 18 7.27 1.38 9.00
C ALA A 18 5.80 0.96 8.80
N LEU A 19 5.48 0.25 7.71
CA LEU A 19 4.15 -0.30 7.47
C LEU A 19 3.78 -1.43 8.44
N ARG A 20 4.72 -2.31 8.76
CA ARG A 20 4.52 -3.41 9.72
C ARG A 20 4.49 -2.91 11.17
N ASP A 21 5.35 -1.95 11.51
CA ASP A 21 5.51 -1.44 12.88
C ASP A 21 4.41 -0.44 13.26
N LYS A 22 4.02 0.45 12.33
CA LYS A 22 3.13 1.59 12.63
C LYS A 22 1.84 1.59 11.81
N GLY A 23 1.72 0.69 10.85
CA GLY A 23 0.55 0.58 10.00
C GLY A 23 -0.45 -0.44 10.53
N THR A 24 -1.72 -0.14 10.34
CA THR A 24 -2.80 -1.12 10.50
C THR A 24 -3.00 -1.81 9.15
N MET A 25 -2.83 -3.13 9.10
CA MET A 25 -3.20 -3.90 7.91
C MET A 25 -4.73 -3.93 7.79
N LEU A 26 -5.25 -3.34 6.72
CA LEU A 26 -6.69 -3.30 6.45
C LEU A 26 -7.17 -4.62 5.84
N GLY A 27 -6.30 -5.28 5.07
CA GLY A 27 -6.61 -6.55 4.44
C GLY A 27 -5.76 -6.79 3.19
N THR A 28 -6.16 -7.81 2.43
CA THR A 28 -5.51 -8.18 1.18
C THR A 28 -6.55 -8.34 0.09
N ARG A 29 -6.19 -7.99 -1.14
CA ARG A 29 -7.03 -8.19 -2.32
C ARG A 29 -6.23 -8.80 -3.46
N ILE A 30 -6.93 -9.40 -4.42
CA ILE A 30 -6.33 -9.86 -5.67
C ILE A 30 -6.48 -8.74 -6.71
N LYS A 31 -5.37 -8.36 -7.33
CA LYS A 31 -5.30 -7.37 -8.41
C LYS A 31 -4.51 -7.98 -9.55
N ASN A 32 -5.14 -8.18 -10.71
CA ASN A 32 -4.51 -8.78 -11.90
C ASN A 32 -3.76 -10.10 -11.60
N GLY A 33 -4.35 -10.96 -10.77
CA GLY A 33 -3.73 -12.23 -10.36
C GLY A 33 -2.61 -12.12 -9.32
N ARG A 34 -2.31 -10.92 -8.81
CA ARG A 34 -1.31 -10.65 -7.76
C ARG A 34 -1.97 -10.26 -6.45
N LYS A 35 -1.37 -10.62 -5.32
CA LYS A 35 -1.86 -10.25 -3.99
C LYS A 35 -1.37 -8.85 -3.58
N ALA A 36 -2.31 -7.92 -3.46
CA ALA A 36 -2.09 -6.58 -2.98
C ALA A 36 -2.50 -6.46 -1.51
N TYR A 37 -1.60 -5.93 -0.67
CA TYR A 37 -1.78 -5.74 0.75
C TYR A 37 -2.07 -4.27 1.04
N LEU A 38 -3.14 -4.02 1.78
CA LEU A 38 -3.64 -2.67 2.05
C LEU A 38 -3.31 -2.30 3.50
N PHE A 39 -2.72 -1.11 3.66
CA PHE A 39 -2.29 -0.60 4.95
C PHE A 39 -2.78 0.83 5.16
N LEU A 40 -3.12 1.14 6.41
CA LEU A 40 -3.41 2.48 6.89
C LEU A 40 -2.33 2.92 7.87
N LEU A 41 -1.63 4.02 7.59
CA LEU A 41 -0.66 4.62 8.51
C LEU A 41 -1.16 6.00 8.90
N ARG A 42 -1.84 6.10 10.06
CA ARG A 42 -2.35 7.34 10.69
C ARG A 42 -2.96 8.35 9.71
N ASP A 43 -2.10 9.04 8.98
CA ASP A 43 -2.34 10.19 8.12
C ASP A 43 -2.44 9.82 6.62
N PHE A 44 -2.11 8.58 6.19
CA PHE A 44 -2.11 8.17 4.77
C PHE A 44 -2.33 6.65 4.58
N CYS A 45 -2.72 6.24 3.36
CA CYS A 45 -2.92 4.83 3.01
C CYS A 45 -1.83 4.33 2.06
N ALA A 46 -1.58 3.02 2.04
CA ALA A 46 -0.66 2.39 1.11
C ALA A 46 -1.19 1.04 0.61
N GLU A 47 -0.95 0.77 -0.67
CA GLU A 47 -1.08 -0.54 -1.28
C GLU A 47 0.32 -1.07 -1.58
N VAL A 48 0.59 -2.31 -1.20
CA VAL A 48 1.87 -2.97 -1.43
C VAL A 48 1.66 -4.31 -2.12
N ILE A 49 2.42 -4.55 -3.19
CA ILE A 49 2.55 -5.87 -3.81
C ILE A 49 3.96 -6.37 -3.50
N PHE A 50 4.05 -7.57 -2.95
CA PHE A 50 5.32 -8.21 -2.61
C PHE A 50 5.75 -9.22 -3.66
N GLN A 51 7.05 -9.52 -3.68
CA GLN A 51 7.60 -10.59 -4.51
C GLN A 51 6.94 -11.92 -4.16
N ASN A 52 6.52 -12.66 -5.19
CA ASN A 52 5.80 -13.93 -5.04
C ASN A 52 4.56 -13.83 -4.13
N ASP A 53 3.97 -12.64 -4.02
CA ASP A 53 2.79 -12.38 -3.18
C ASP A 53 2.98 -12.69 -1.69
N ASN A 54 4.25 -12.84 -1.26
CA ASN A 54 4.64 -13.18 0.10
C ASN A 54 5.09 -11.92 0.85
N MET A 55 4.40 -11.58 1.93
CA MET A 55 4.70 -10.39 2.72
C MET A 55 6.11 -10.38 3.33
N ASP A 56 6.73 -11.56 3.54
CA ASP A 56 8.08 -11.68 4.10
C ASP A 56 9.19 -11.39 3.09
N MET A 57 8.83 -11.35 1.80
CA MET A 57 9.73 -10.99 0.72
C MET A 57 9.82 -9.47 0.53
N HIS A 58 10.68 -9.04 -0.39
CA HIS A 58 10.80 -7.63 -0.73
C HIS A 58 9.54 -7.10 -1.43
N PRO A 59 9.15 -5.84 -1.15
CA PRO A 59 8.07 -5.19 -1.89
C PRO A 59 8.49 -4.95 -3.35
N GLU A 60 7.68 -5.38 -4.30
CA GLU A 60 7.88 -5.06 -5.73
C GLU A 60 7.32 -3.69 -6.07
N LYS A 61 6.14 -3.38 -5.51
CA LYS A 61 5.42 -2.14 -5.82
C LYS A 61 4.79 -1.59 -4.56
N ILE A 62 4.98 -0.29 -4.33
CA ILE A 62 4.38 0.45 -3.23
C ILE A 62 3.68 1.66 -3.82
N THR A 63 2.36 1.72 -3.67
CA THR A 63 1.54 2.86 -4.05
C THR A 63 1.02 3.54 -2.78
N THR A 64 1.25 4.84 -2.63
CA THR A 64 0.83 5.60 -1.45
C THR A 64 -0.23 6.62 -1.82
N PHE A 65 -1.25 6.74 -0.98
CA PHE A 65 -2.41 7.60 -1.15
C PHE A 65 -2.46 8.59 0.00
N SER A 66 -2.71 9.85 -0.30
CA SER A 66 -2.61 10.96 0.65
C SER A 66 -3.72 10.97 1.68
N SER A 67 -4.85 10.35 1.36
CA SER A 67 -6.05 10.33 2.20
C SER A 67 -6.84 9.05 1.97
N VAL A 68 -7.73 8.75 2.92
CA VAL A 68 -8.70 7.65 2.77
C VAL A 68 -9.62 7.89 1.58
N SER A 69 -9.97 9.14 1.28
CA SER A 69 -10.78 9.49 0.11
C SER A 69 -10.08 9.13 -1.21
N GLU A 70 -8.82 9.55 -1.38
CA GLU A 70 -8.02 9.20 -2.57
C GLU A 70 -7.86 7.68 -2.72
N PHE A 71 -7.66 6.99 -1.61
CA PHE A 71 -7.57 5.54 -1.56
C PHE A 71 -8.88 4.85 -1.96
N ASN A 72 -10.02 5.29 -1.43
CA ASN A 72 -11.32 4.76 -1.79
C ASN A 72 -11.65 5.01 -3.27
N SER A 73 -11.45 6.23 -3.78
CA SER A 73 -11.67 6.51 -5.20
C SER A 73 -10.81 5.65 -6.11
N TYR A 74 -9.56 5.35 -5.70
CA TYR A 74 -8.71 4.40 -6.40
C TYR A 74 -9.31 2.99 -6.40
N LEU A 75 -9.74 2.48 -5.24
CA LEU A 75 -10.34 1.16 -5.12
C LEU A 75 -11.64 1.03 -5.92
N GLU A 76 -12.50 2.05 -5.88
CA GLU A 76 -13.74 2.09 -6.65
C GLU A 76 -13.48 2.09 -8.15
N ARG A 77 -12.50 2.88 -8.62
CA ARG A 77 -12.12 2.90 -10.03
C ARG A 77 -11.64 1.53 -10.49
N GLU A 78 -10.77 0.90 -9.69
CA GLU A 78 -10.25 -0.44 -9.98
C GLU A 78 -11.37 -1.49 -9.99
N PHE A 79 -12.31 -1.39 -9.07
CA PHE A 79 -13.49 -2.25 -9.03
C PHE A 79 -14.33 -2.07 -10.31
N ARG A 80 -14.65 -0.84 -10.69
CA ARG A 80 -15.41 -0.53 -11.93
C ARG A 80 -14.67 -0.88 -13.22
N SER A 81 -13.34 -1.02 -13.19
CA SER A 81 -12.57 -1.46 -14.36
C SER A 81 -12.49 -2.99 -14.48
N ALA A 82 -12.78 -3.72 -13.40
CA ALA A 82 -12.74 -5.17 -13.36
C ALA A 82 -14.10 -5.83 -13.64
N PHE A 83 -15.19 -5.06 -13.58
CA PHE A 83 -16.58 -5.46 -13.83
C PHE A 83 -17.20 -4.56 -14.89
#